data_AF-A0A2D4LPE9-F1
#
_entry.id   AF-A0A2D4LPE9-F1
#
_cell.length_a   1.000
_cell.length_b   1.000
_cell.length_c   1.000
_cell.angle_alpha   90.00
_cell.angle_beta   90.00
_cell.angle_gamma   90.00
#
_symmetry.space_group_name_H-M   'P 1'
#
loop_
_entity.id
_entity.type
_entity.pdbx_description
1 polymer ?
#
loop_
_entity_poly.entity_id
_entity_poly.type
_entity_poly.pdbx_seq_one_letter_code
_entity_poly.pdbx_strand_id
1 'polypeptide(L)'
;LSKKQLAEIFINSGCLIPVKQPSISNRIIIILENLEKASLSELLGEFLQPLENRGLDNLYTVKKANGVSHAYYFHENCFLMGTIAKSRLQGSDLMVQQHFLWVQLRWDGEPIHGLLRKFLRRKVLSKFRGQMPPPCDPVCKMVEWILT
;
A
#
# COMPACT_ATOMS: atom_id res chain seq x y z
N LEU A 1 -4.48 15.07 -6.21
CA LEU A 1 -4.82 13.76 -6.80
C LEU A 1 -6.33 13.67 -6.92
N SER A 2 -6.88 13.46 -8.12
CA SER A 2 -8.33 13.27 -8.31
C SER A 2 -8.70 11.78 -8.39
N LYS A 3 -9.98 11.45 -8.16
CA LYS A 3 -10.52 10.09 -8.29
C LYS A 3 -10.21 9.45 -9.66
N LYS A 4 -10.39 10.21 -10.74
CA LYS A 4 -10.11 9.72 -12.11
C LYS A 4 -8.63 9.39 -12.31
N GLN A 5 -7.74 10.27 -11.85
CA GLN A 5 -6.31 10.02 -11.89
C GLN A 5 -5.91 8.80 -11.05
N LEU A 6 -6.54 8.60 -9.90
CA LEU A 6 -6.28 7.43 -9.06
C LEU A 6 -6.73 6.12 -9.75
N ALA A 7 -7.88 6.12 -10.42
CA ALA A 7 -8.30 4.97 -11.23
C ALA A 7 -7.28 4.67 -12.35
N GLU A 8 -6.78 5.70 -13.03
CA GLU A 8 -5.74 5.54 -14.06
C GLU A 8 -4.44 4.97 -13.46
N ILE A 9 -4.01 5.42 -12.29
CA ILE A 9 -2.86 4.85 -11.57
C ILE A 9 -3.09 3.37 -11.26
N PHE A 10 -4.27 2.99 -10.78
CA PHE A 10 -4.59 1.58 -10.51
C PHE A 10 -4.56 0.73 -11.79
N ILE A 11 -5.05 1.24 -12.92
CA ILE A 11 -5.01 0.54 -14.20
C ILE A 11 -3.57 0.38 -14.69
N ASN A 12 -2.82 1.49 -14.74
CA ASN A 12 -1.47 1.52 -15.30
C ASN A 12 -0.46 0.72 -14.46
N SER A 13 -0.70 0.59 -13.16
CA SER A 13 0.13 -0.22 -12.26
C SER A 13 -0.18 -1.72 -12.32
N GLY A 14 -1.29 -2.12 -12.95
CA GLY A 14 -1.76 -3.51 -12.95
C GLY A 14 -2.54 -3.90 -11.68
N CYS A 15 -2.89 -2.94 -10.83
CA CYS A 15 -3.72 -3.17 -9.64
C CYS A 15 -5.20 -3.36 -10.00
N LEU A 16 -5.69 -2.64 -11.00
CA LEU A 16 -7.07 -2.70 -11.50
C LEU A 16 -7.05 -3.26 -12.94
N ILE A 17 -7.45 -4.52 -13.09
CA ILE A 17 -7.24 -5.28 -14.33
C ILE A 17 -8.55 -5.34 -15.13
N PRO A 18 -8.54 -5.06 -16.44
CA PRO A 18 -9.72 -5.26 -17.28
C PRO A 18 -10.10 -6.75 -17.32
N VAL A 19 -11.38 -7.08 -17.21
CA VAL A 19 -11.87 -8.48 -17.23
C VAL A 19 -11.44 -9.24 -18.50
N LYS A 20 -11.25 -8.52 -19.62
CA LYS A 20 -10.87 -9.10 -20.91
C LYS A 20 -9.37 -9.34 -21.08
N GLN A 21 -8.54 -8.98 -20.10
CA GLN A 21 -7.09 -9.10 -20.19
C GLN A 21 -6.54 -10.10 -19.16
N PRO A 22 -5.53 -10.91 -19.55
CA PRO A 22 -4.86 -11.78 -18.61
C PRO A 22 -4.14 -10.96 -17.54
N SER A 23 -4.20 -11.41 -16.29
CA SER A 23 -3.44 -10.80 -15.20
C SER A 23 -1.98 -11.25 -15.24
N ILE A 24 -1.08 -10.34 -14.88
CA ILE A 24 0.33 -10.67 -14.63
C ILE A 24 0.46 -10.84 -13.12
N SER A 25 1.04 -11.95 -12.66
CA SER A 25 1.17 -12.30 -11.24
C SER A 25 2.28 -11.52 -10.53
N ASN A 26 2.28 -10.19 -10.64
CA ASN A 26 3.19 -9.32 -9.91
C ASN A 26 2.54 -8.82 -8.62
N ARG A 27 3.33 -8.73 -7.55
CA ARG A 27 2.95 -8.03 -6.33
C ARG A 27 3.16 -6.53 -6.53
N ILE A 28 2.10 -5.76 -6.37
CA ILE A 28 2.09 -4.32 -6.62
C ILE A 28 1.76 -3.63 -5.30
N ILE A 29 2.54 -2.62 -4.94
CA ILE A 29 2.29 -1.77 -3.77
C ILE A 29 2.15 -0.33 -4.27
N ILE A 30 1.01 0.29 -3.99
CA ILE A 30 0.75 1.69 -4.30
C ILE A 30 0.83 2.47 -3.00
N ILE A 31 1.65 3.51 -3.00
CA ILE A 31 1.83 4.41 -1.86
C ILE A 31 1.17 5.74 -2.20
N LEU A 32 0.20 6.14 -1.38
CA LEU A 32 -0.45 7.44 -1.47
C LEU A 32 -0.01 8.31 -0.29
N GLU A 33 0.73 9.37 -0.59
CA GLU A 33 1.25 10.26 0.44
C GLU A 33 0.39 11.50 0.67
N ASN A 34 0.47 12.05 1.87
CA ASN A 34 -0.14 13.33 2.26
C ASN A 34 -1.65 13.36 2.05
N LEU A 35 -2.32 12.26 2.40
CA LEU A 35 -3.76 12.10 2.20
C LEU A 35 -4.59 13.09 3.04
N GLU A 36 -4.00 13.75 4.04
CA GLU A 36 -4.68 14.79 4.81
C GLU A 36 -5.11 15.99 3.96
N LYS A 37 -4.51 16.17 2.78
CA LYS A 37 -4.79 17.26 1.84
C LYS A 37 -6.00 17.01 0.94
N ALA A 38 -6.61 15.83 1.01
CA ALA A 38 -7.81 15.47 0.25
C ALA A 38 -8.91 14.93 1.18
N SER A 39 -10.16 14.94 0.73
CA SER A 39 -11.20 14.12 1.36
C SER A 39 -10.97 12.67 0.96
N LEU A 40 -10.77 11.80 1.96
CA LEU A 40 -10.55 10.38 1.72
C LEU A 40 -11.81 9.72 1.16
N SER A 41 -12.98 10.07 1.66
CA SER A 41 -14.26 9.52 1.20
C SER A 41 -14.53 9.86 -0.26
N GLU A 42 -14.23 11.08 -0.70
CA GLU A 42 -14.37 11.47 -2.11
C GLU A 42 -13.32 10.79 -3.02
N LEU A 43 -12.09 10.65 -2.52
CA LEU A 43 -10.98 10.09 -3.29
C LEU A 43 -11.05 8.57 -3.40
N LEU A 44 -11.33 7.89 -2.29
CA LEU A 44 -11.22 6.43 -2.15
C LEU A 44 -12.56 5.71 -2.06
N GLY A 45 -13.65 6.39 -1.70
CA GLY A 45 -14.91 5.74 -1.28
C GLY A 45 -15.43 4.66 -2.23
N GLU A 46 -15.49 4.95 -3.53
CA GLU A 46 -15.95 3.98 -4.56
C GLU A 46 -15.00 2.80 -4.78
N PHE A 47 -13.74 2.92 -4.36
CA PHE A 47 -12.74 1.86 -4.50
C PHE A 47 -12.67 0.94 -3.26
N LEU A 48 -13.18 1.36 -2.10
CA LEU A 48 -13.00 0.62 -0.83
C LEU A 48 -13.60 -0.78 -0.90
N GLN A 49 -14.87 -0.91 -1.30
CA GLN A 49 -15.52 -2.21 -1.38
C GLN A 49 -14.86 -3.15 -2.40
N PRO A 50 -14.50 -2.71 -3.63
CA PRO A 50 -13.70 -3.52 -4.56
C PRO A 50 -12.26 -3.81 -4.11
N LEU A 51 -11.65 -2.96 -3.29
CA LEU A 51 -10.30 -3.18 -2.74
C LEU A 51 -10.28 -4.26 -1.66
N GLU A 52 -11.38 -4.40 -0.90
CA GLU A 52 -11.58 -5.45 0.09
C GLU A 52 -11.99 -6.77 -0.56
N ASN A 53 -13.01 -6.71 -1.43
CA ASN A 53 -13.54 -7.87 -2.13
C ASN A 53 -12.91 -7.92 -3.51
N ARG A 54 -11.78 -8.60 -3.62
CA ARG A 54 -10.97 -8.65 -4.84
C ARG A 54 -11.45 -9.76 -5.79
N GLY A 55 -10.88 -9.78 -6.99
CA GLY A 55 -11.12 -10.84 -7.97
C GLY A 55 -12.35 -10.63 -8.85
N LEU A 56 -12.57 -11.59 -9.76
CA LEU A 56 -13.57 -11.49 -10.83
C LEU A 56 -15.02 -11.45 -10.33
N ASP A 57 -15.28 -11.95 -9.11
CA ASP A 57 -16.60 -11.94 -8.50
C ASP A 57 -17.03 -10.53 -8.03
N ASN A 58 -16.08 -9.59 -7.97
CA ASN A 58 -16.29 -8.24 -7.44
C ASN A 58 -15.80 -7.19 -8.44
N LEU A 59 -16.68 -6.85 -9.38
CA LEU A 59 -16.36 -5.96 -10.48
C LEU A 59 -16.51 -4.48 -10.12
N TYR A 60 -15.56 -3.68 -10.58
CA TYR A 60 -15.59 -2.23 -10.56
C TYR A 60 -15.74 -1.67 -11.98
N THR A 61 -16.67 -0.74 -12.18
CA THR A 61 -16.94 -0.17 -13.51
C THR A 61 -16.31 1.20 -13.65
N VAL A 62 -15.42 1.37 -14.65
CA VAL A 62 -14.83 2.66 -14.99
C VAL A 62 -15.52 3.20 -16.25
N LYS A 63 -16.06 4.43 -16.15
CA LYS A 63 -16.57 5.18 -17.30
C LYS A 63 -15.43 5.92 -17.99
N LYS A 64 -15.13 5.57 -19.24
CA LYS A 64 -14.16 6.31 -20.06
C LYS A 64 -14.78 7.56 -20.66
N ALA A 65 -13.92 8.48 -21.13
CA ALA A 65 -14.34 9.76 -21.73
C ALA A 65 -15.25 9.61 -22.96
N ASN A 66 -15.15 8.48 -23.67
CA ASN A 66 -16.02 8.13 -24.80
C ASN A 66 -17.40 7.59 -24.39
N GLY A 67 -17.75 7.64 -23.10
CA GLY A 67 -19.02 7.14 -22.56
C GLY A 67 -19.07 5.62 -22.37
N VAL A 68 -18.09 4.87 -22.88
CA VAL A 68 -18.06 3.41 -22.77
C VAL A 68 -17.60 2.99 -21.38
N SER A 69 -18.44 2.23 -20.71
CA SER A 69 -18.15 1.63 -19.40
C SER A 69 -17.39 0.33 -19.58
N HIS A 70 -16.27 0.19 -18.87
CA HIS A 70 -15.46 -1.02 -18.88
C HIS A 70 -15.43 -1.62 -17.48
N ALA A 71 -15.57 -2.94 -17.38
CA ALA A 71 -15.49 -3.68 -16.14
C ALA A 71 -14.03 -4.06 -15.84
N TYR A 72 -13.66 -3.86 -14.58
CA TYR A 72 -12.35 -4.16 -14.02
C TYR A 72 -12.53 -4.91 -12.70
N TYR A 73 -11.46 -5.49 -12.20
CA TYR A 73 -11.40 -6.03 -10.84
C TYR A 73 -10.05 -5.68 -10.21
N PHE A 74 -10.02 -5.55 -8.88
CA PHE A 74 -8.75 -5.43 -8.18
C PHE A 74 -8.06 -6.77 -8.09
N HIS A 75 -6.78 -6.80 -8.46
CA HIS A 75 -5.97 -7.99 -8.40
C HIS A 75 -5.61 -8.35 -6.95
N GLU A 76 -5.58 -9.64 -6.62
CA GLU A 76 -5.32 -10.13 -5.27
C GLU A 76 -3.96 -9.68 -4.71
N ASN A 77 -2.96 -9.53 -5.57
CA ASN A 77 -1.61 -9.13 -5.22
C ASN A 77 -1.38 -7.60 -5.20
N CYS A 78 -2.45 -6.79 -5.25
CA CYS A 78 -2.38 -5.33 -5.13
C CYS A 78 -2.48 -4.88 -3.66
N PHE A 79 -1.58 -4.03 -3.19
CA PHE A 79 -1.63 -3.47 -1.84
C PHE A 79 -1.63 -1.96 -1.91
N LEU A 80 -2.46 -1.33 -1.08
CA LEU A 80 -2.55 0.12 -0.97
C LEU A 80 -2.06 0.54 0.41
N MET A 81 -1.12 1.48 0.44
CA MET A 81 -0.59 2.06 1.66
C MET A 81 -0.74 3.57 1.59
N GLY A 82 -1.29 4.17 2.64
CA GLY A 82 -1.52 5.61 2.72
C GLY A 82 -0.72 6.23 3.87
N THR A 83 -0.24 7.45 3.69
CA THR A 83 0.25 8.28 4.80
C THR A 83 -0.69 9.45 5.02
N ILE A 84 -0.97 9.75 6.28
CA ILE A 84 -1.84 10.85 6.68
C ILE A 84 -1.29 11.52 7.93
N ALA A 85 -1.09 12.84 7.85
CA ALA A 85 -0.63 13.68 8.96
C ALA A 85 -1.81 14.31 9.72
N LYS A 86 -2.83 13.50 10.08
CA LYS A 86 -3.98 13.92 10.90
C LYS A 86 -4.08 13.03 12.13
N SER A 87 -4.38 13.65 13.28
CA SER A 87 -4.56 12.92 14.53
C SER A 87 -5.85 12.09 14.55
N ARG A 88 -6.89 12.53 13.83
CA ARG A 88 -8.19 11.85 13.72
C ARG A 88 -8.83 12.15 12.37
N LEU A 89 -9.56 11.17 11.83
CA LEU A 89 -10.49 11.40 10.73
C LEU A 89 -11.79 12.03 11.26
N GLN A 90 -12.51 12.74 10.40
CA GLN A 90 -13.75 13.44 10.76
C GLN A 90 -14.76 13.36 9.63
N GLY A 91 -16.04 13.51 9.95
CA GLY A 91 -17.12 13.53 8.97
C GLY A 91 -17.22 12.23 8.18
N SER A 92 -17.44 12.35 6.86
CA SER A 92 -17.54 11.20 5.94
C SER A 92 -16.26 10.38 5.85
N ASP A 93 -15.10 10.97 6.15
CA ASP A 93 -13.82 10.25 6.09
C ASP A 93 -13.70 9.18 7.20
N LEU A 94 -14.47 9.27 8.29
CA LEU A 94 -14.50 8.24 9.34
C LEU A 94 -14.89 6.86 8.78
N MET A 95 -15.76 6.82 7.77
CA MET A 95 -16.17 5.57 7.13
C MET A 95 -15.00 4.87 6.44
N VAL A 96 -13.98 5.62 6.01
CA VAL A 96 -12.77 5.04 5.40
C VAL A 96 -11.94 4.29 6.43
N GLN A 97 -12.07 4.62 7.72
CA GLN A 97 -11.25 4.03 8.78
C GLN A 97 -11.40 2.51 8.87
N GLN A 98 -12.62 1.99 8.68
CA GLN A 98 -12.90 0.55 8.81
C GLN A 98 -12.26 -0.30 7.69
N HIS A 99 -11.92 0.32 6.57
CA HIS A 99 -11.40 -0.36 5.38
C HIS A 99 -9.87 -0.48 5.36
N PHE A 100 -9.17 0.09 6.34
CA PHE A 100 -7.71 0.11 6.41
C PHE A 100 -7.18 -0.37 7.76
N LEU A 101 -6.00 -0.96 7.72
CA LEU A 101 -5.20 -1.22 8.91
C LEU A 101 -4.41 0.05 9.27
N TRP A 102 -4.73 0.63 10.44
CA TRP A 102 -4.12 1.86 10.91
C TRP A 102 -2.85 1.58 11.72
N VAL A 103 -1.75 2.19 11.29
CA VAL A 103 -0.48 2.15 12.01
C VAL A 103 -0.11 3.56 12.41
N GLN A 104 -0.13 3.85 13.71
CA GLN A 104 0.29 5.14 14.23
C GLN A 104 1.80 5.15 14.47
N LEU A 105 2.51 6.01 13.74
CA LEU A 105 3.92 6.28 13.97
C LEU A 105 4.05 7.40 15.01
N ARG A 106 4.32 7.02 16.25
CA ARG A 106 4.53 7.92 17.39
C ARG A 106 6.00 8.32 17.49
N TRP A 107 6.25 9.64 17.62
CA TRP A 107 7.59 10.26 17.71
C TRP A 107 8.13 10.33 19.15
N ASP A 108 7.32 9.95 20.12
CA ASP A 108 7.61 10.00 21.56
C ASP A 108 8.44 8.80 22.03
N GLY A 109 9.71 8.71 21.61
CA GLY A 109 10.66 7.78 22.25
C GLY A 109 12.11 7.78 21.76
N GLU A 110 12.38 7.80 20.45
CA GLU A 110 13.75 7.81 19.89
C GLU A 110 13.76 8.44 18.49
N PRO A 111 14.83 9.13 18.06
CA PRO A 111 14.95 9.67 16.71
C PRO A 111 14.78 8.56 15.65
N ILE A 112 14.02 8.85 14.59
CA ILE A 112 13.76 7.93 13.45
C ILE A 112 15.06 7.43 12.83
N HIS A 113 16.12 8.25 12.87
CA HIS A 113 17.44 7.86 12.38
C HIS A 113 17.92 6.58 13.09
N GLY A 114 18.00 5.52 12.30
CA GLY A 114 18.56 4.26 12.73
C GLY A 114 17.59 3.31 13.45
N LEU A 115 16.29 3.60 13.58
CA LEU A 115 15.33 2.65 14.17
C LEU A 115 15.20 1.37 13.33
N LEU A 116 15.04 1.52 12.00
CA LEU A 116 15.04 0.39 11.08
C LEU A 116 16.36 -0.39 11.18
N ARG A 117 17.49 0.32 11.24
CA ARG A 117 18.82 -0.27 11.44
C ARG A 117 18.93 -1.06 12.74
N LYS A 118 18.50 -0.48 13.87
CA LYS A 118 18.50 -1.13 15.20
C LYS A 118 17.59 -2.36 15.18
N PHE A 119 16.38 -2.24 14.62
CA PHE A 119 15.42 -3.34 14.54
C PHE A 119 15.96 -4.51 13.70
N LEU A 120 16.45 -4.23 12.50
CA LEU A 120 17.02 -5.24 11.62
C LEU A 120 18.28 -5.86 12.23
N ARG A 121 19.17 -5.07 12.84
CA ARG A 121 20.34 -5.57 13.58
C ARG A 121 19.93 -6.54 14.70
N ARG A 122 18.92 -6.19 15.49
CA ARG A 122 18.39 -7.09 16.55
C ARG A 122 17.81 -8.38 15.96
N LYS A 123 17.09 -8.30 14.83
CA LYS A 123 16.51 -9.46 14.16
C LYS A 123 17.58 -10.41 13.61
N VAL A 124 18.67 -9.87 13.06
CA VAL A 124 19.82 -10.64 12.59
C VAL A 124 20.54 -11.30 13.77
N LEU A 125 20.88 -10.54 14.82
CA LEU A 125 21.53 -11.10 16.01
C LEU A 125 20.69 -12.22 16.65
N SER A 126 19.37 -12.06 16.70
CA SER A 126 18.45 -13.10 17.19
C SER A 126 18.46 -14.34 16.29
N LYS A 127 18.34 -14.16 14.96
CA LYS A 127 18.34 -15.26 13.99
C LYS A 127 19.62 -16.09 14.07
N PHE A 128 20.77 -15.44 14.23
CA PHE A 128 22.08 -16.11 14.29
C PHE A 128 22.56 -16.40 15.72
N ARG A 129 21.71 -16.20 16.75
CA ARG A 129 22.06 -16.43 18.16
C ARG A 129 23.37 -15.74 18.57
N GLY A 130 23.61 -14.53 18.06
CA GLY A 130 24.82 -13.75 18.31
C GLY A 130 26.05 -14.17 17.50
N GLN A 131 25.96 -15.19 16.64
CA GLN A 131 27.05 -15.57 15.74
C GLN A 131 27.01 -14.75 14.44
N MET A 132 28.17 -14.57 13.81
CA MET A 132 28.24 -13.86 12.54
C MET A 132 27.65 -14.75 11.42
N PRO A 133 26.71 -14.24 10.61
CA PRO A 133 26.19 -14.99 9.48
C PRO A 133 27.31 -15.38 8.49
N PRO A 134 27.20 -16.55 7.84
CA PRO A 134 28.17 -16.99 6.83
C PRO A 134 28.28 -15.95 5.69
N PRO A 135 29.47 -15.73 5.09
CA PRO A 135 29.70 -14.69 4.07
C PRO A 135 28.77 -14.77 2.85
N CYS A 136 28.22 -15.95 2.55
CA CYS A 136 27.31 -16.17 1.42
C CYS A 136 25.81 -16.10 1.81
N ASP A 137 25.47 -15.85 3.08
CA ASP A 137 24.08 -15.76 3.52
C ASP A 137 23.45 -14.48 2.94
N PRO A 138 22.26 -14.55 2.30
CA PRO A 138 21.53 -13.37 1.80
C PRO A 138 21.32 -12.29 2.86
N VAL A 139 21.30 -12.68 4.14
CA VAL A 139 21.19 -11.74 5.27
C VAL A 139 22.44 -10.88 5.42
N CYS A 140 23.65 -11.36 5.08
CA CYS A 140 24.87 -10.55 5.07
C CYS A 140 24.78 -9.37 4.08
N LYS A 141 24.25 -9.63 2.87
CA LYS A 141 24.02 -8.59 1.85
C LYS A 141 22.98 -7.57 2.29
N MET A 142 21.93 -7.99 3.00
CA MET A 142 20.96 -7.06 3.60
C MET A 142 21.57 -6.23 4.73
N VAL A 143 22.50 -6.79 5.52
CA VAL A 143 23.14 -6.09 6.65
C VAL A 143 24.12 -5.01 6.18
N GLU A 144 24.89 -5.25 5.13
CA GLU A 144 25.76 -4.20 4.53
C GLU A 144 24.97 -2.96 4.13
N TRP A 145 23.78 -3.14 3.54
CA TRP A 145 22.91 -2.06 3.09
C TRP A 145 22.35 -1.18 4.22
N ILE A 146 22.37 -1.69 5.44
CA ILE A 146 21.84 -1.02 6.64
C ILE A 146 22.92 -0.15 7.33
N LEU A 147 24.19 -0.32 6.97
CA LEU A 147 25.34 0.34 7.63
C LEU A 147 25.82 1.64 6.93
N THR A 148 25.32 1.95 5.73
CA THR A 148 25.45 3.28 5.07
C THR A 148 24.38 4.25 5.55
#